data_AF-A0A533VY57-F1
#
_entry.id   AF-A0A533VY57-F1
#
_cell.length_a   1.000
_cell.length_b   1.000
_cell.length_c   1.000
_cell.angle_alpha   90.00
_cell.angle_beta   90.00
_cell.angle_gamma   90.00
#
_symmetry.space_group_name_H-M   'P 1'
#
loop_
_entity.id
_entity.type
_entity.pdbx_description
1 polymer ?
#
loop_
_entity_poly.entity_id
_entity_poly.type
_entity_poly.pdbx_seq_one_letter_code
_entity_poly.pdbx_strand_id
1 'polypeptide(L)' 'MALHSTDADHVIVGGGQAGFYASTAIRRRDASARVLLICDEAHLPYDRVPLSKDYLVDKRPREKIF' A
#
# COMPACT_ATOMS: atom_id res chain seq x y z
N MET A 1 7.92 -18.13 -4.58
CA MET A 1 7.35 -17.14 -5.52
C MET A 1 5.96 -17.62 -5.89
N ALA A 2 4.93 -17.16 -5.18
CA ALA A 2 3.55 -17.58 -5.47
C ALA A 2 3.08 -16.87 -6.74
N LEU A 3 2.69 -17.66 -7.75
CA LEU A 3 2.11 -17.16 -8.99
C LEU A 3 0.71 -16.65 -8.68
N HIS A 4 0.57 -15.34 -8.50
CA HIS A 4 -0.73 -14.68 -8.50
C HIS A 4 -1.25 -14.67 -9.94
N SER A 5 -2.56 -14.84 -10.13
CA SER A 5 -3.20 -14.60 -11.43
C SER A 5 -2.75 -13.22 -11.94
N THR A 6 -2.10 -13.17 -13.11
CA THR A 6 -1.56 -11.93 -13.72
C THR A 6 -2.63 -11.09 -14.40
N ASP A 7 -3.89 -11.49 -14.25
CA ASP A 7 -5.02 -10.90 -14.92
C ASP A 7 -5.60 -9.81 -14.00
N ALA A 8 -5.23 -8.56 -14.29
CA ALA A 8 -5.60 -7.38 -13.52
C ALA A 8 -6.06 -6.27 -14.48
N ASP A 9 -7.14 -5.58 -14.10
CA ASP A 9 -7.69 -4.47 -14.89
C ASP A 9 -6.82 -3.22 -14.71
N HIS A 10 -6.16 -3.12 -13.56
CA HIS A 10 -5.20 -2.06 -13.24
C HIS A 10 -3.96 -2.60 -12.53
N VAL A 11 -2.79 -2.17 -12.99
CA VAL A 11 -1.49 -2.43 -12.34
C VAL A 11 -0.93 -1.12 -11.82
N ILE A 12 -0.57 -1.09 -10.53
CA ILE A 12 0.05 0.05 -9.87
C ILE A 12 1.44 -0.37 -9.40
N VAL A 13 2.47 0.38 -9.81
CA VAL A 13 3.85 0.18 -9.36
C VAL A 13 4.15 1.20 -8.26
N GLY A 14 4.35 0.70 -7.03
CA GLY A 14 4.71 1.49 -5.86
C GLY A 14 3.68 1.44 -4.73
N GLY A 15 4.08 0.88 -3.59
CA GLY A 15 3.27 0.75 -2.36
C GLY A 15 3.23 1.98 -1.45
N GLY A 16 3.52 3.16 -1.99
CA GLY A 16 3.42 4.41 -1.22
C GLY A 16 1.97 4.89 -1.08
N GLN A 17 1.80 6.03 -0.41
CA GLN A 17 0.50 6.68 -0.21
C GLN A 17 -0.24 6.91 -1.53
N ALA A 18 0.46 7.34 -2.58
CA ALA A 18 -0.13 7.52 -3.91
C ALA A 18 -0.76 6.23 -4.46
N GLY A 19 -0.02 5.11 -4.40
CA GLY A 19 -0.52 3.81 -4.87
C GLY A 19 -1.69 3.28 -4.04
N PHE A 20 -1.63 3.46 -2.72
CA PHE A 20 -2.72 3.09 -1.81
C PHE A 20 -4.01 3.88 -2.08
N TYR A 21 -3.92 5.20 -2.23
CA TYR A 21 -5.10 6.01 -2.52
C TYR A 21 -5.63 5.78 -3.92
N ALA A 22 -4.75 5.53 -4.91
CA ALA A 22 -5.17 5.17 -6.26
C ALA A 22 -5.94 3.84 -6.29
N SER A 23 -5.42 2.78 -5.65
CA SER A 23 -6.10 1.48 -5.60
C SER A 23 -7.45 1.58 -4.88
N THR A 24 -7.51 2.35 -3.79
CA THR A 24 -8.75 2.61 -3.05
C THR A 24 -9.75 3.39 -3.89
N ALA A 25 -9.32 4.42 -4.62
CA ALA A 25 -10.17 5.24 -5.47
C ALA A 25 -10.74 4.43 -6.65
N ILE A 26 -9.93 3.55 -7.26
CA ILE A 26 -10.38 2.62 -8.30
C ILE A 26 -11.48 1.71 -7.75
N ARG A 27 -11.23 1.01 -6.63
CA ARG A 27 -12.22 0.12 -6.01
C ARG A 27 -13.50 0.82 -5.55
N ARG A 28 -13.42 2.10 -5.17
CA ARG A 28 -14.61 2.91 -4.83
C ARG A 28 -15.47 3.24 -6.06
N ARG A 29 -14.84 3.42 -7.23
CA ARG A 29 -15.54 3.71 -8.48
C ARG A 29 -16.04 2.44 -9.16
N ASP A 30 -15.28 1.36 -9.05
CA ASP A 30 -15.62 0.03 -9.53
C ASP A 30 -15.21 -1.01 -8.48
N ALA A 31 -16.19 -1.50 -7.74
CA ALA A 31 -15.98 -2.49 -6.69
C ALA A 31 -15.45 -3.82 -7.23
N SER A 32 -15.66 -4.12 -8.51
CA SER A 32 -15.23 -5.37 -9.15
C SER A 32 -13.81 -5.32 -9.71
N ALA A 33 -13.30 -4.12 -10.04
CA ALA A 33 -12.01 -3.90 -10.68
C ALA A 33 -10.84 -4.60 -9.96
N ARG A 34 -10.16 -5.51 -10.64
CA ARG A 34 -8.97 -6.20 -10.14
C ARG A 34 -7.77 -5.26 -10.18
N VAL A 35 -7.26 -4.90 -9.01
CA VAL A 35 -6.08 -4.03 -8.87
C VAL A 35 -4.90 -4.83 -8.35
N LEU A 36 -3.82 -4.88 -9.11
CA LEU A 36 -2.53 -5.44 -8.71
C LEU A 36 -1.59 -4.31 -8.27
N LEU A 37 -1.15 -4.35 -7.02
CA LEU A 37 -0.16 -3.41 -6.48
C LEU A 37 1.19 -4.12 -6.35
N ILE A 38 2.20 -3.63 -7.06
CA ILE A 38 3.56 -4.18 -7.06
C ILE A 38 4.44 -3.25 -6.22
N CYS A 39 5.03 -3.80 -5.17
CA CYS A 39 5.85 -3.08 -4.20
C CYS A 39 7.22 -3.75 -4.07
N ASP A 40 8.28 -2.96 -3.89
CA ASP A 40 9.61 -3.45 -3.55
C ASP A 40 9.77 -3.70 -2.04
N GLU A 41 9.07 -2.92 -1.21
CA GLU A 41 9.04 -3.10 0.24
C GLU A 41 8.19 -4.33 0.64
N ALA A 42 8.67 -5.09 1.64
CA ALA A 42 7.97 -6.25 2.18
C ALA A 42 6.77 -5.90 3.10
N HIS A 43 6.53 -4.61 3.32
CA HIS A 43 5.44 -4.11 4.15
C HIS A 43 4.24 -3.70 3.28
N LEU A 44 3.03 -3.88 3.83
CA LEU A 44 1.83 -3.29 3.24
C LEU A 44 1.97 -1.77 3.19
N PRO A 45 1.26 -1.04 2.30
CA PRO A 45 1.29 0.41 2.28
C PRO A 45 0.96 1.01 3.66
N TYR A 46 1.86 1.85 4.17
CA TYR A 46 1.77 2.48 5.48
C TYR A 46 1.96 3.99 5.40
N ASP A 47 1.56 4.70 6.46
CA ASP A 47 1.83 6.13 6.58
C ASP A 47 3.29 6.35 6.99
N ARG A 48 4.03 7.08 6.15
CA ARG A 48 5.43 7.42 6.39
C ARG A 48 5.58 8.68 7.25
N VAL A 49 4.53 9.49 7.43
CA VAL A 49 4.57 10.74 8.20
C VAL A 49 5.01 10.54 9.66
N PRO A 50 4.59 9.46 10.37
CA PRO A 50 5.04 9.20 11.73
C PRO A 50 6.53 8.79 11.80
N LEU A 51 7.13 8.30 10.70
CA LEU A 51 8.50 7.76 10.72
C LEU A 51 9.55 8.78 11.16
N SER A 52 9.42 10.04 10.72
CA SER A 52 10.32 11.13 11.12
C SER A 52 9.83 11.91 12.35
N LYS A 53 8.70 11.51 12.93
CA LYS A 53 8.06 12.14 14.09
C LYS A 53 7.95 11.13 15.22
N ASP A 54 6.73 10.72 15.56
CA ASP A 54 6.43 9.91 16.73
C ASP A 54 7.15 8.57 16.75
N TYR A 55 7.44 7.98 15.59
CA TYR A 55 8.23 6.74 15.53
C TYR A 55 9.68 6.97 15.93
N LEU A 56 10.31 8.03 15.41
CA LEU A 56 11.72 8.34 15.64
C LEU A 56 12.03 8.64 17.11
N VAL A 57 11.02 9.08 17.87
CA VAL A 57 11.12 9.41 19.30
C VAL A 57 10.39 8.40 20.20
N ASP A 58 10.18 7.17 19.72
CA ASP A 58 9.60 6.04 20.45
C ASP A 58 8.20 6.29 21.06
N LYS A 59 7.46 7.27 20.53
CA LYS A 59 6.08 7.57 20.94
C LYS A 59 5.03 6.72 20.21
N ARG A 60 5.41 6.09 19.10
CA ARG A 60 4.54 5.21 18.32
C ARG A 60 5.24 3.89 18.01
N PRO A 61 4.75 2.76 18.51
CA PRO A 61 5.37 1.45 18.29
C PRO A 61 5.20 0.99 16.84
N ARG A 62 6.08 0.08 16.39
CA ARG A 62 6.20 -0.38 15.01
C ARG A 62 4.90 -0.98 14.47
N GLU A 63 4.20 -1.75 15.29
CA GLU A 63 2.94 -2.44 14.97
C GLU A 63 1.78 -1.48 14.71
N LYS A 64 1.93 -0.20 15.09
CA LYS A 64 0.96 0.86 14.79
C LYS A 64 1.31 1.66 13.53
N ILE A 65 2.37 1.27 12.82
CA ILE A 65 2.85 1.92 11.59
C ILE A 65 2.80 0.93 10.44
N PHE A 66 3.44 -0.23 10.59
CA PHE A 66 3.53 -1.29 9.59
C PHE A 66 2.54 -2.41 9.91
#